data_AF-A0A1M6SQ12-F1
#
_entry.id   AF-A0A1M6SQ12-F1
#
_cell.length_a   1.000
_cell.length_b   1.000
_cell.length_c   1.000
_cell.angle_alpha   90.00
_cell.angle_beta   90.00
_cell.angle_gamma   90.00
#
_symmetry.space_group_name_H-M   'P 1'
#
loop_
_entity.id
_entity.type
_entity.pdbx_description
1 polymer ?
#
loop_
_entity_poly.entity_id
_entity_poly.type
_entity_poly.pdbx_seq_one_letter_code
_entity_poly.pdbx_strand_id
1 'polypeptide(L)'
;MKNHSLLIALFAFLLALVGCEKETRNFSVGPFEVNSKTGIATGQALGVEFAVAGASQAQTESKIGTPDYSSGRATITLAADVTIELKQLEDNKGIAFQCNGKKYPTLTKGDKVVIDEVRKVTINGTEQEGK
;
A
#
# COMPACT_ATOMS: atom_id res chain seq x y z
N MET A 1 -20.24 -57.83 15.09
CA MET A 1 -21.20 -56.87 14.50
C MET A 1 -21.16 -55.64 15.40
N LYS A 2 -20.43 -54.58 15.00
CA LYS A 2 -20.95 -53.36 14.35
C LYS A 2 -22.14 -52.80 15.16
N ASN A 3 -22.02 -51.66 15.83
CA ASN A 3 -22.17 -50.36 15.18
C ASN A 3 -21.45 -49.24 15.94
N HIS A 4 -20.39 -48.70 15.34
CA HIS A 4 -20.00 -47.30 15.52
C HIS A 4 -20.83 -46.44 14.56
N SER A 5 -20.90 -45.14 14.89
CA SER A 5 -21.35 -44.06 14.02
C SER A 5 -22.86 -43.82 13.99
N LEU A 6 -23.35 -42.92 14.85
CA LEU A 6 -24.39 -41.95 14.45
C LEU A 6 -24.55 -40.81 15.46
N LEU A 7 -23.51 -40.00 15.70
CA LEU A 7 -23.68 -38.75 16.46
C LEU A 7 -22.69 -37.67 16.04
N ILE A 8 -22.40 -37.54 14.74
CA ILE A 8 -21.55 -36.49 14.20
C ILE A 8 -22.17 -36.01 12.89
N ALA A 9 -23.37 -35.43 12.96
CA ALA A 9 -23.99 -34.85 11.76
C ALA A 9 -24.73 -33.52 12.00
N LEU A 10 -24.83 -33.05 13.26
CA LEU A 10 -25.54 -31.80 13.55
C LEU A 10 -24.61 -30.60 13.83
N PHE A 11 -23.30 -30.81 14.00
CA PHE A 11 -22.36 -29.73 14.32
C PHE A 11 -21.57 -29.19 13.12
N ALA A 12 -21.64 -29.85 11.95
CA ALA A 12 -20.86 -29.45 10.77
C ALA A 12 -21.58 -28.43 9.86
N PHE A 13 -22.88 -28.19 10.05
CA PHE A 13 -23.65 -27.33 9.15
C PHE A 13 -23.80 -25.87 9.62
N LEU A 14 -23.37 -25.54 10.84
CA LEU A 14 -23.43 -24.17 11.39
C LEU A 14 -22.12 -23.38 11.29
N LEU A 15 -21.04 -23.99 10.79
CA LEU A 15 -19.73 -23.33 10.66
C LEU A 15 -19.49 -22.67 9.29
N ALA A 16 -20.40 -22.81 8.32
CA ALA A 16 -20.25 -22.21 6.99
C ALA A 16 -20.66 -20.72 6.92
N LEU A 17 -21.05 -20.11 8.05
CA LEU A 17 -21.37 -18.67 8.13
C LEU A 17 -20.29 -17.84 8.83
N VAL A 18 -19.13 -18.43 9.14
CA VAL A 18 -17.98 -17.66 9.62
C VAL A 18 -17.30 -17.00 8.44
N GLY A 19 -17.65 -15.73 8.22
CA GLY A 19 -16.67 -14.72 7.85
C GLY A 19 -16.21 -14.76 6.40
N CYS A 20 -17.09 -14.37 5.48
CA CYS A 20 -16.64 -13.36 4.54
C CYS A 20 -16.86 -12.01 5.23
N GLU A 21 -16.08 -11.72 6.28
CA GLU A 21 -15.83 -10.34 6.66
C GLU A 21 -15.22 -9.73 5.40
N LYS A 22 -16.03 -8.98 4.67
CA LYS A 22 -15.58 -8.14 3.56
C LYS A 22 -14.57 -7.22 4.22
N GLU A 23 -13.29 -7.59 4.23
CA GLU A 23 -12.22 -6.78 4.83
C GLU A 23 -12.47 -5.37 4.31
N THR A 24 -12.85 -4.48 5.20
CA THR A 24 -13.01 -3.08 4.89
C THR A 24 -11.60 -2.64 4.49
N ARG A 25 -11.36 -2.59 3.19
CA ARG A 25 -10.06 -2.24 2.61
C ARG A 25 -9.85 -0.76 2.91
N ASN A 26 -9.33 -0.49 4.10
CA ASN A 26 -9.03 0.86 4.54
C ASN A 26 -7.92 1.41 3.65
N PHE A 27 -8.29 2.31 2.75
CA PHE A 27 -7.36 3.10 1.97
C PHE A 27 -6.67 4.09 2.92
N SER A 28 -5.54 3.69 3.48
CA SER A 28 -4.78 4.49 4.45
C SER A 28 -3.62 5.19 3.77
N VAL A 29 -3.54 6.50 3.94
CA VAL A 29 -2.36 7.30 3.62
C VAL A 29 -2.05 8.10 4.86
N GLY A 30 -0.96 7.72 5.54
CA GLY A 30 -0.50 8.42 6.73
C GLY A 30 0.11 9.78 6.37
N PRO A 31 0.29 10.67 7.36
CA PRO A 31 1.06 11.88 7.14
C PRO A 31 2.49 11.52 6.76
N PHE A 32 3.05 12.28 5.83
CA PHE A 32 4.49 12.27 5.58
C PHE A 32 5.11 13.35 6.45
N GLU A 33 6.11 12.97 7.24
CA GLU A 33 6.87 13.89 8.09
C GLU A 33 8.17 14.24 7.40
N VAL A 34 8.48 15.54 7.28
CA VAL A 34 9.75 16.01 6.73
C VAL A 34 10.68 16.39 7.87
N ASN A 35 11.83 15.75 7.94
CA ASN A 35 12.89 16.16 8.85
C ASN A 35 13.68 17.32 8.23
N SER A 36 13.47 18.53 8.75
CA SER A 36 14.12 19.75 8.24
C SER A 36 15.64 19.80 8.42
N LYS A 37 16.22 18.95 9.28
CA LYS A 37 17.68 18.87 9.46
C LYS A 37 18.37 17.99 8.43
N THR A 38 17.69 16.92 7.99
CA THR A 38 18.26 15.94 7.04
C THR A 38 17.69 16.07 5.64
N GLY A 39 16.56 16.78 5.47
CA GLY A 39 15.83 16.84 4.20
C GLY A 39 15.18 15.50 3.82
N ILE A 40 15.01 14.58 4.76
CA ILE A 40 14.39 13.27 4.53
C ILE A 40 12.93 13.33 4.97
N ALA A 41 12.02 12.98 4.06
CA ALA A 41 10.63 12.70 4.38
C ALA A 41 10.42 11.21 4.65
N THR A 42 9.66 10.88 5.68
CA THR A 42 9.22 9.52 5.98
C THR A 42 7.70 9.45 6.10
N GLY A 43 7.09 8.39 5.61
CA GLY A 43 5.64 8.22 5.68
C GLY A 43 5.22 6.82 5.29
N GLN A 44 3.92 6.54 5.48
CA GLN A 44 3.32 5.29 5.06
C GLN A 44 2.12 5.55 4.17
N ALA A 45 2.02 4.86 3.04
CA ALA A 45 0.87 4.94 2.16
C ALA A 45 0.51 3.55 1.65
N LEU A 46 -0.76 3.16 1.83
CA LEU A 46 -1.28 1.84 1.45
C LEU A 46 -0.50 0.67 2.04
N GLY A 47 0.05 0.85 3.25
CA GLY A 47 0.87 -0.17 3.92
C GLY A 47 2.30 -0.28 3.38
N VAL A 48 2.73 0.60 2.47
CA VAL A 48 4.12 0.73 2.00
C VAL A 48 4.79 1.85 2.80
N GLU A 49 6.00 1.58 3.28
CA GLU A 49 6.84 2.56 3.94
C GLU A 49 7.70 3.32 2.93
N PHE A 50 7.80 4.64 3.07
CA PHE A 50 8.62 5.49 2.22
C PHE A 50 9.66 6.26 3.05
N ALA A 51 10.88 6.32 2.53
CA ALA A 51 11.92 7.25 2.97
C ALA A 51 12.48 7.99 1.75
N VAL A 52 12.38 9.32 1.75
CA VAL A 52 12.59 10.12 0.54
C VAL A 52 13.50 11.30 0.86
N ALA A 53 14.69 11.33 0.27
CA ALA A 53 15.64 12.43 0.45
C ALA A 53 15.31 13.63 -0.45
N GLY A 54 15.80 14.81 -0.08
CA GLY A 54 15.56 16.06 -0.80
C GLY A 54 14.12 16.56 -0.70
N ALA A 55 13.40 16.19 0.35
CA ALA A 55 12.07 16.69 0.65
C ALA A 55 12.14 18.04 1.38
N SER A 56 11.29 18.99 0.97
CA SER A 56 11.18 20.32 1.57
C SER A 56 9.77 20.61 2.12
N GLN A 57 8.79 19.78 1.74
CA GLN A 57 7.40 19.88 2.15
C GLN A 57 6.75 18.50 2.17
N ALA A 58 5.53 18.41 2.67
CA ALA A 58 4.70 17.23 2.51
C ALA A 58 3.27 17.67 2.25
N GLN A 59 2.78 17.39 1.04
CA GLN A 59 1.39 17.58 0.65
C GLN A 59 0.85 16.26 0.16
N THR A 60 -0.25 15.83 0.75
CA THR A 60 -0.90 14.56 0.42
C THR A 60 -2.30 14.84 -0.12
N GLU A 61 -2.57 14.35 -1.31
CA GLU A 61 -3.90 14.31 -1.90
C GLU A 61 -4.33 12.85 -2.04
N SER A 62 -5.50 12.49 -1.53
CA SER A 62 -6.03 11.14 -1.65
C SER A 62 -7.46 11.16 -2.19
N LYS A 63 -7.75 10.22 -3.09
CA LYS A 63 -9.09 9.96 -3.60
C LYS A 63 -9.40 8.48 -3.38
N ILE A 64 -10.35 8.24 -2.48
CA ILE A 64 -10.93 6.92 -2.30
C ILE A 64 -11.97 6.75 -3.41
N GLY A 65 -11.89 5.67 -4.18
CA GLY A 65 -12.93 5.33 -5.16
C GLY A 65 -14.26 5.02 -4.47
N THR A 66 -15.29 4.78 -5.28
CA THR A 66 -16.65 4.43 -4.88
C THR A 66 -16.71 3.43 -3.71
N PRO A 67 -17.83 3.36 -2.96
CA PRO A 67 -18.00 2.56 -1.73
C PRO A 67 -17.70 1.05 -1.82
N ASP A 68 -17.39 0.50 -3.00
CA ASP A 68 -16.85 -0.84 -3.19
C ASP A 68 -15.30 -0.94 -3.16
N TYR A 69 -14.60 0.16 -2.84
CA TYR A 69 -13.15 0.19 -2.51
C TYR A 69 -12.21 -0.48 -3.53
N SER A 70 -12.64 -0.64 -4.78
CA SER A 70 -11.88 -1.37 -5.81
C SER A 70 -10.71 -0.58 -6.37
N SER A 71 -10.68 0.74 -6.17
CA SER A 71 -9.55 1.58 -6.56
C SER A 71 -9.45 2.80 -5.65
N GLY A 72 -8.24 3.09 -5.18
CA GLY A 72 -7.93 4.34 -4.52
C GLY A 72 -6.62 4.89 -5.06
N ARG A 73 -6.48 6.21 -5.03
CA ARG A 73 -5.29 6.91 -5.50
C ARG A 73 -4.78 7.87 -4.44
N ALA A 74 -3.46 7.93 -4.31
CA ALA A 74 -2.77 8.89 -3.48
C ALA A 74 -1.67 9.56 -4.30
N THR A 75 -1.59 10.88 -4.20
CA THR A 75 -0.49 11.68 -4.73
C THR A 75 0.17 12.37 -3.55
N ILE A 76 1.47 12.18 -3.39
CA ILE A 76 2.27 12.76 -2.32
C ILE A 76 3.36 13.62 -2.96
N THR A 77 3.31 14.92 -2.71
CA THR A 77 4.31 15.88 -3.21
C THR A 77 5.22 16.29 -2.06
N LEU A 78 6.50 15.97 -2.18
CA LEU A 78 7.51 16.17 -1.13
C LEU A 78 8.49 17.31 -1.46
N ALA A 79 8.62 17.65 -2.73
CA ALA A 79 9.36 18.78 -3.26
C ALA A 79 8.79 19.14 -4.64
N ALA A 80 9.27 20.22 -5.27
CA ALA A 80 8.84 20.60 -6.62
C ALA A 80 9.16 19.52 -7.67
N ASP A 81 10.22 18.75 -7.44
CA ASP A 81 10.70 17.67 -8.32
C ASP A 81 10.54 16.28 -7.68
N VAL A 82 9.70 16.13 -6.65
CA VAL A 82 9.44 14.85 -5.98
C VAL A 82 7.96 14.66 -5.75
N THR A 83 7.35 13.88 -6.63
CA THR A 83 5.95 13.46 -6.56
C THR A 83 5.87 11.94 -6.63
N ILE A 84 5.24 11.35 -5.62
CA ILE A 84 4.91 9.93 -5.54
C ILE A 84 3.43 9.77 -5.88
N GLU A 85 3.12 8.85 -6.78
CA GLU A 85 1.75 8.48 -7.08
C GLU A 85 1.53 6.99 -6.81
N LEU A 86 0.48 6.68 -6.08
CA LEU A 86 0.08 5.34 -5.73
C LEU A 86 -1.34 5.09 -6.18
N LYS A 87 -1.57 3.95 -6.80
CA LYS A 87 -2.91 3.48 -7.15
C LYS A 87 -3.08 2.05 -6.67
N GLN A 88 -4.03 1.83 -5.76
CA GLN A 88 -4.45 0.49 -5.40
C GLN A 88 -5.06 -0.19 -6.62
N LEU A 89 -4.52 -1.36 -6.97
CA LEU A 89 -5.04 -2.20 -8.05
C LEU A 89 -6.25 -2.99 -7.57
N GLU A 90 -7.16 -3.28 -8.51
CA GLU A 90 -8.36 -4.07 -8.25
C GLU A 90 -7.99 -5.43 -7.65
N ASP A 91 -8.91 -6.00 -6.87
CA ASP A 91 -8.75 -7.31 -6.24
C ASP A 91 -7.51 -7.46 -5.34
N ASN A 92 -6.90 -6.37 -4.88
CA ASN A 92 -5.64 -6.38 -4.10
C ASN A 92 -4.46 -6.99 -4.88
N LYS A 93 -4.45 -6.86 -6.21
CA LYS A 93 -3.31 -7.29 -7.06
C LYS A 93 -2.01 -6.51 -6.82
N GLY A 94 -2.04 -5.53 -5.91
CA GLY A 94 -0.91 -4.72 -5.49
C GLY A 94 -1.21 -3.23 -5.60
N ILE A 95 -0.14 -2.44 -5.58
CA ILE A 95 -0.16 -0.98 -5.61
C ILE A 95 0.71 -0.56 -6.78
N ALA A 96 0.12 0.03 -7.81
CA ALA A 96 0.88 0.66 -8.87
C ALA A 96 1.58 1.90 -8.31
N PHE A 97 2.88 1.99 -8.52
CA PHE A 97 3.75 3.03 -8.00
C PHE A 97 4.42 3.80 -9.13
N GLN A 98 4.32 5.12 -9.05
CA GLN A 98 5.07 6.03 -9.90
C GLN A 98 5.82 7.05 -9.03
N CYS A 99 7.01 7.43 -9.49
CA CYS A 99 7.75 8.56 -8.94
C CYS A 99 8.11 9.51 -10.09
N ASN A 100 7.76 10.78 -9.97
CA ASN A 100 7.98 11.81 -11.00
C ASN A 100 7.49 11.39 -12.39
N GLY A 101 6.33 10.72 -12.44
CA GLY A 101 5.73 10.21 -13.68
C GLY A 101 6.37 8.94 -14.26
N LYS A 102 7.47 8.45 -13.69
CA LYS A 102 8.08 7.16 -14.09
C LYS A 102 7.42 6.01 -13.34
N LYS A 103 7.14 4.92 -14.04
CA LYS A 103 6.51 3.72 -13.48
C LYS A 103 7.53 2.76 -12.93
N TYR A 104 7.24 2.21 -11.75
CA TYR A 104 8.06 1.22 -11.07
C TYR A 104 7.30 -0.11 -10.92
N PRO A 105 7.97 -1.19 -10.49
CA PRO A 105 7.30 -2.44 -10.17
C PRO A 105 6.13 -2.25 -9.21
N THR A 106 5.12 -3.10 -9.37
CA THR A 106 3.98 -3.14 -8.46
C THR A 106 4.44 -3.43 -7.04
N LEU A 107 4.00 -2.59 -6.09
CA LEU A 107 4.28 -2.74 -4.68
C LEU A 107 3.21 -3.59 -3.99
N THR A 108 3.57 -4.13 -2.84
CA THR A 108 2.72 -4.86 -1.91
C THR A 108 2.78 -4.23 -0.52
N LYS A 109 1.75 -4.47 0.30
CA LYS A 109 1.75 -4.03 1.70
C LYS A 109 2.96 -4.65 2.41
N GLY A 110 3.71 -3.83 3.15
CA GLY A 110 4.94 -4.22 3.84
C GLY A 110 6.23 -3.89 3.08
N ASP A 111 6.13 -3.49 1.80
CA ASP A 111 7.29 -3.03 1.05
C ASP A 111 7.86 -1.72 1.62
N LYS A 112 9.17 -1.57 1.48
CA LYS A 112 9.91 -0.36 1.82
C LYS A 112 10.48 0.26 0.56
N VAL A 113 10.17 1.52 0.31
CA VAL A 113 10.67 2.28 -0.82
C VAL A 113 11.59 3.39 -0.30
N VAL A 114 12.82 3.44 -0.82
CA VAL A 114 13.76 4.54 -0.55
C VAL A 114 14.05 5.27 -1.85
N ILE A 115 13.89 6.59 -1.83
CA ILE A 115 14.24 7.49 -2.93
C ILE A 115 15.37 8.39 -2.44
N ASP A 116 16.54 8.29 -3.04
CA ASP A 116 17.72 9.06 -2.61
C ASP A 116 17.79 10.46 -3.24
N GLU A 117 18.85 11.19 -2.92
CA GLU A 117 19.07 12.57 -3.41
C GLU A 117 19.24 12.64 -4.93
N VAL A 118 19.67 11.57 -5.58
CA VAL A 118 19.81 11.48 -7.05
C VAL A 118 18.58 10.88 -7.72
N ARG A 119 17.45 10.78 -6.99
CA ARG A 119 16.16 10.24 -7.46
C ARG A 119 16.23 8.79 -7.89
N LYS A 120 17.21 8.05 -7.38
CA LYS A 120 17.26 6.60 -7.51
C LYS A 120 16.24 6.00 -6.56
N VAL A 121 15.53 5.01 -7.05
CA VAL A 121 14.50 4.30 -6.29
C VAL A 121 15.01 2.90 -5.94
N THR A 122 14.94 2.55 -4.66
CA THR A 122 15.16 1.18 -4.19
C THR A 122 13.89 0.66 -3.56
N ILE A 123 13.54 -0.58 -3.84
CA ILE A 123 12.40 -1.28 -3.25
C ILE A 123 12.97 -2.49 -2.52
N ASN A 124 12.73 -2.57 -1.21
CA ASN A 124 13.27 -3.61 -0.34
C ASN A 124 14.80 -3.80 -0.50
N GLY A 125 15.53 -2.70 -0.65
CA GLY A 125 16.99 -2.68 -0.81
C GLY A 125 17.50 -3.00 -2.22
N THR A 126 16.62 -3.28 -3.20
CA THR A 126 17.01 -3.53 -4.59
C THR A 126 16.72 -2.29 -5.45
N GLU A 127 17.74 -1.79 -6.15
CA GLU A 127 17.60 -0.66 -7.09
C GLU A 127 16.64 -1.00 -8.24
N GLN A 128 15.83 -0.02 -8.63
CA GLN A 128 14.82 -0.16 -9.67
C GLN A 128 14.93 0.96 -10.69
N GLU A 129 14.80 0.58 -11.96
CA GLU A 129 14.72 1.53 -13.07
C GLU A 129 13.26 1.84 -13.40
N GLY A 130 12.93 3.13 -13.37
CA GLY A 130 11.60 3.61 -13.76
C GLY A 130 11.43 3.65 -15.28
N LYS A 131 10.26 3.22 -15.77
CA LYS A 131 9.88 3.20 -17.19
C LYS A 131 8.94 4.34 -17.56
#